data_AF-A0A9D8LY20-F1
#
_entry.id   AF-A0A9D8LY20-F1
#
_cell.length_a   1.000
_cell.length_b   1.000
_cell.length_c   1.000
_cell.angle_alpha   90.00
_cell.angle_beta   90.00
_cell.angle_gamma   90.00
#
_symmetry.space_group_name_H-M   'P 1'
#
loop_
_entity.id
_entity.type
_entity.pdbx_description
1 polymer ?
#
loop_
_entity_poly.entity_id
_entity_poly.type
_entity_poly.pdbx_seq_one_letter_code
_entity_poly.pdbx_strand_id
1 'polypeptide(L)'
;MFVGLVLAFALVAWRAADFLHGSLNVGNPIEQLNPPNGSVAWKMQHGQQVNLLLLGYGGAENDAPYLTDTLMTLRFDPNTHQALEISVPRDLKVDYKNIDGQAVDDKINTVYSNAMNVKSGDKDRGGKAAIQVMSQVTGLQYDGYVAVDFKAFRDVVDALGGVDVCLDSALDDNQYPNYSDGYVKGGIHFKAGCQHVNGEQALEIARSRHAEEASQASDFARAKRQQLIISAIKKKAQSGDAITKAPQLLNALQQDMSTNLTLTDLKAMYNWSKDVNDNSIKRISIDNTNFITDCDSGGAALCPLDSDYTVLHSYLANAFVDQGVLKEGAPIQVANASTSLPQMGDQVSASLQPLGFKTSTPVRTTPHPQSVIYDYSNGKYPQTVRWLSSYFHANVVKPSPGAEPTPDAPQGGVVVQLGRDFSVRWVGESS
;
A
#
# COMPACT_ATOMS: atom_id res chain seq x y z
N MET A 1 0.66 5.34 -4.38
CA MET A 1 2.12 5.12 -4.27
C MET A 1 2.69 4.47 -5.52
N PHE A 2 2.92 3.18 -5.45
CA PHE A 2 3.94 2.62 -6.31
C PHE A 2 3.36 1.90 -7.53
N VAL A 3 2.03 1.78 -7.64
CA VAL A 3 1.37 1.16 -8.80
C VAL A 3 1.74 1.88 -10.09
N GLY A 4 1.36 3.14 -10.28
CA GLY A 4 1.70 3.83 -11.53
C GLY A 4 3.19 4.07 -11.73
N LEU A 5 4.00 4.07 -10.66
CA LEU A 5 5.46 4.15 -10.75
C LEU A 5 6.04 2.84 -11.30
N VAL A 6 5.69 1.69 -10.72
CA VAL A 6 6.04 0.35 -11.20
C VAL A 6 5.51 0.10 -12.62
N LEU A 7 4.35 0.62 -12.95
CA LEU A 7 3.78 0.51 -14.29
C LEU A 7 4.46 1.41 -15.29
N ALA A 8 4.85 2.62 -14.89
CA ALA A 8 5.67 3.49 -15.71
C ALA A 8 7.04 2.87 -15.91
N PHE A 9 7.67 2.33 -14.87
CA PHE A 9 8.90 1.54 -14.94
C PHE A 9 8.76 0.37 -15.90
N ALA A 10 7.70 -0.40 -15.77
CA ALA A 10 7.45 -1.56 -16.62
C ALA A 10 7.25 -1.18 -18.09
N LEU A 11 6.49 -0.12 -18.34
CA LEU A 11 6.29 0.45 -19.67
C LEU A 11 7.60 0.96 -20.27
N VAL A 12 8.34 1.70 -19.48
CA VAL A 12 9.65 2.25 -19.83
C VAL A 12 10.62 1.13 -20.18
N ALA A 13 10.76 0.13 -19.31
CA ALA A 13 11.65 -1.00 -19.51
C ALA A 13 11.27 -1.79 -20.76
N TRP A 14 9.96 -1.98 -20.99
CA TRP A 14 9.45 -2.60 -22.20
C TRP A 14 9.75 -1.77 -23.46
N ARG A 15 9.49 -0.47 -23.47
CA ARG A 15 9.78 0.40 -24.63
C ARG A 15 11.26 0.52 -24.92
N ALA A 16 12.09 0.51 -23.88
CA ALA A 16 13.53 0.50 -24.02
C ALA A 16 14.03 -0.80 -24.65
N ALA A 17 13.49 -1.94 -24.21
CA ALA A 17 13.75 -3.22 -24.87
C ALA A 17 13.31 -3.15 -26.35
N ASP A 18 12.05 -2.79 -26.64
CA ASP A 18 11.50 -2.63 -28.00
C ASP A 18 12.38 -1.74 -28.91
N PHE A 19 12.91 -0.63 -28.40
CA PHE A 19 13.81 0.25 -29.14
C PHE A 19 15.15 -0.40 -29.47
N LEU A 20 15.77 -1.08 -28.49
CA LEU A 20 17.03 -1.80 -28.70
C LEU A 20 16.87 -2.91 -29.75
N HIS A 21 15.72 -3.59 -29.78
CA HIS A 21 15.40 -4.56 -30.82
C HIS A 21 15.37 -3.93 -32.21
N GLY A 22 14.57 -2.88 -32.39
CA GLY A 22 14.38 -2.22 -33.69
C GLY A 22 15.65 -1.55 -34.22
N SER A 23 16.55 -1.14 -33.34
CA SER A 23 17.77 -0.39 -33.70
C SER A 23 19.00 -1.28 -33.91
N LEU A 24 19.10 -2.43 -33.22
CA LEU A 24 20.32 -3.25 -33.20
C LEU A 24 20.22 -4.57 -33.98
N ASN A 25 19.05 -4.91 -34.55
CA ASN A 25 18.84 -6.19 -35.28
C ASN A 25 19.27 -7.43 -34.45
N VAL A 26 19.25 -7.32 -33.12
CA VAL A 26 19.50 -8.43 -32.20
C VAL A 26 18.20 -9.23 -32.13
N GLY A 27 18.27 -10.53 -32.39
CA GLY A 27 17.11 -11.45 -32.30
C GLY A 27 16.38 -11.24 -30.98
N ASN A 28 15.05 -11.32 -30.99
CA ASN A 28 14.20 -10.83 -29.90
C ASN A 28 14.54 -11.49 -28.52
N PRO A 29 15.22 -10.85 -27.54
CA PRO A 29 15.26 -11.36 -26.17
C PRO A 29 13.88 -11.55 -25.52
N ILE A 30 12.81 -10.99 -26.08
CA ILE A 30 11.41 -11.19 -25.68
C ILE A 30 10.66 -12.03 -26.74
N GLU A 31 11.35 -12.94 -27.43
CA GLU A 31 10.65 -14.06 -28.06
C GLU A 31 9.87 -14.80 -26.97
N GLN A 32 8.67 -15.27 -27.32
CA GLN A 32 7.68 -15.91 -26.45
C GLN A 32 8.25 -17.16 -25.76
N LEU A 33 9.14 -16.98 -24.80
CA LEU A 33 9.36 -17.96 -23.76
C LEU A 33 8.12 -17.87 -22.89
N ASN A 34 7.37 -18.97 -22.82
CA ASN A 34 6.37 -19.13 -21.78
C ASN A 34 7.05 -18.73 -20.46
N PRO A 35 6.48 -17.78 -19.71
CA PRO A 35 7.12 -17.29 -18.50
C PRO A 35 7.37 -18.49 -17.58
N PRO A 36 8.53 -18.55 -16.89
CA PRO A 36 8.84 -19.69 -16.02
C PRO A 36 7.72 -19.94 -15.02
N ASN A 37 7.41 -21.21 -14.75
CA ASN A 37 6.40 -21.57 -13.75
C ASN A 37 6.68 -20.86 -12.43
N GLY A 38 5.66 -20.18 -11.88
CA GLY A 38 5.77 -19.43 -10.63
C GLY A 38 6.29 -18.00 -10.75
N SER A 39 6.76 -17.56 -11.92
CA SER A 39 7.06 -16.13 -12.17
C SER A 39 5.78 -15.27 -12.13
N VAL A 40 5.94 -13.96 -11.95
CA VAL A 40 4.82 -13.01 -11.92
C VAL A 40 4.03 -13.07 -13.23
N ALA A 41 4.69 -13.04 -14.38
CA ALA A 41 4.04 -13.16 -15.68
C ALA A 41 3.24 -14.47 -15.81
N TRP A 42 3.80 -15.59 -15.35
CA TRP A 42 3.10 -16.88 -15.38
C TRP A 42 1.87 -16.86 -14.48
N LYS A 43 1.99 -16.37 -13.24
CA LYS A 43 0.87 -16.27 -12.30
C LYS A 43 -0.26 -15.41 -12.87
N MET A 44 0.08 -14.25 -13.43
CA MET A 44 -0.90 -13.36 -14.06
C MET A 44 -1.63 -14.03 -15.23
N GLN A 45 -0.91 -14.77 -16.09
CA GLN A 45 -1.53 -15.52 -17.21
C GLN A 45 -2.46 -16.64 -16.76
N HIS A 46 -2.26 -17.18 -15.55
CA HIS A 46 -3.04 -18.28 -15.00
C HIS A 46 -4.07 -17.81 -13.95
N GLY A 47 -4.37 -16.51 -13.90
CA GLY A 47 -5.38 -15.97 -12.98
C GLY A 47 -4.98 -16.08 -11.50
N GLN A 48 -3.70 -16.25 -11.19
CA GLN A 48 -3.23 -16.29 -9.81
C GLN A 48 -2.95 -14.89 -9.30
N GLN A 49 -3.33 -14.64 -8.04
CA GLN A 49 -3.01 -13.37 -7.39
C GLN A 49 -1.49 -13.20 -7.29
N VAL A 50 -1.06 -11.94 -7.42
CA VAL A 50 0.34 -11.54 -7.34
C VAL A 50 0.50 -10.50 -6.24
N ASN A 51 1.49 -10.67 -5.37
CA ASN A 51 1.88 -9.70 -4.35
C ASN A 51 3.30 -9.19 -4.62
N LEU A 52 3.47 -7.89 -4.82
CA LEU A 52 4.77 -7.26 -5.01
C LEU A 52 5.09 -6.33 -3.84
N LEU A 53 6.34 -6.36 -3.39
CA LEU A 53 6.83 -5.44 -2.37
C LEU A 53 7.48 -4.24 -3.03
N LEU A 54 7.08 -3.05 -2.64
CA LEU A 54 7.54 -1.78 -3.18
C LEU A 54 8.24 -1.02 -2.06
N LEU A 55 9.51 -0.69 -2.31
CA LEU A 55 10.41 -0.07 -1.36
C LEU A 55 10.91 1.25 -1.93
N GLY A 56 10.77 2.32 -1.16
CA GLY A 56 11.36 3.62 -1.46
C GLY A 56 12.42 3.96 -0.42
N TYR A 57 13.64 4.30 -0.85
CA TYR A 57 14.76 4.64 0.05
C TYR A 57 15.53 5.87 -0.46
N GLY A 58 16.39 6.45 0.39
CA GLY A 58 17.09 7.69 0.06
C GLY A 58 18.14 7.56 -1.05
N GLY A 59 18.87 6.45 -1.09
CA GLY A 59 20.01 6.25 -1.99
C GLY A 59 21.27 6.97 -1.50
N ALA A 60 22.36 6.82 -2.25
CA ALA A 60 23.71 7.29 -1.86
C ALA A 60 23.81 8.81 -1.60
N GLU A 61 22.82 9.58 -2.02
CA GLU A 61 22.73 11.01 -1.78
C GLU A 61 22.27 11.36 -0.36
N ASN A 62 21.80 10.41 0.45
CA ASN A 62 21.28 10.68 1.80
C ASN A 62 22.20 10.09 2.90
N ASP A 63 22.23 10.74 4.07
CA ASP A 63 23.02 10.31 5.24
C ASP A 63 22.67 8.89 5.74
N ALA A 64 21.41 8.49 5.57
CA ALA A 64 20.93 7.14 5.86
C ALA A 64 20.46 6.45 4.56
N PRO A 65 21.41 6.08 3.67
CA PRO A 65 21.11 5.85 2.26
C PRO A 65 20.13 4.71 2.04
N TYR A 66 20.11 3.68 2.90
CA TYR A 66 19.30 2.48 2.71
C TYR A 66 18.10 2.34 3.65
N LEU A 67 17.77 3.36 4.45
CA LEU A 67 16.53 3.33 5.22
C LEU A 67 15.33 3.47 4.28
N THR A 68 14.36 2.58 4.42
CA THR A 68 13.17 2.57 3.58
C THR A 68 12.08 3.47 4.16
N ASP A 69 11.81 4.58 3.48
CA ASP A 69 10.75 5.50 3.88
C ASP A 69 9.38 5.12 3.34
N THR A 70 9.35 4.21 2.36
CA THR A 70 8.12 3.57 1.92
C THR A 70 8.25 2.07 1.91
N LEU A 71 7.27 1.40 2.51
CA LEU A 71 7.06 -0.04 2.45
C LEU A 71 5.61 -0.29 2.07
N MET A 72 5.40 -0.87 0.89
CA MET A 72 4.06 -1.00 0.32
C MET A 72 3.90 -2.32 -0.42
N THR A 73 2.82 -3.02 -0.12
CA THR A 73 2.40 -4.17 -0.91
C THR A 73 1.50 -3.71 -2.03
N LEU A 74 1.77 -4.20 -3.22
CA LEU A 74 0.86 -4.12 -4.33
C LEU A 74 0.36 -5.52 -4.65
N ARG A 75 -0.91 -5.73 -4.38
CA ARG A 75 -1.57 -7.01 -4.59
C ARG A 75 -2.57 -6.89 -5.73
N PHE A 76 -2.50 -7.81 -6.68
CA PHE A 76 -3.33 -7.81 -7.87
C PHE A 76 -4.10 -9.12 -7.99
N ASP A 77 -5.34 -9.03 -8.43
CA ASP A 77 -6.14 -10.17 -8.84
C ASP A 77 -6.42 -10.09 -10.35
N PRO A 78 -5.73 -10.91 -11.17
CA PRO A 78 -5.93 -10.89 -12.62
C PRO A 78 -7.34 -11.28 -13.06
N ASN A 79 -8.08 -12.08 -12.27
CA ASN A 79 -9.41 -12.53 -12.66
C ASN A 79 -10.47 -11.44 -12.43
N THR A 80 -10.34 -10.68 -11.35
CA THR A 80 -11.32 -9.64 -10.99
C THR A 80 -10.91 -8.25 -11.45
N HIS A 81 -9.70 -8.09 -12.00
CA HIS A 81 -9.08 -6.79 -12.33
C HIS A 81 -9.07 -5.81 -11.14
N GLN A 82 -8.96 -6.34 -9.92
CA GLN A 82 -8.85 -5.55 -8.71
C GLN A 82 -7.37 -5.43 -8.29
N ALA A 83 -7.05 -4.28 -7.69
CA ALA A 83 -5.75 -4.05 -7.06
C ALA A 83 -5.94 -3.55 -5.64
N LEU A 84 -5.02 -3.93 -4.76
CA LEU A 84 -4.87 -3.41 -3.42
C LEU A 84 -3.48 -2.79 -3.29
N GLU A 85 -3.44 -1.57 -2.77
CA GLU A 85 -2.22 -0.91 -2.33
C GLU A 85 -2.25 -0.90 -0.79
N ILE A 86 -1.36 -1.66 -0.15
CA ILE A 86 -1.29 -1.79 1.31
C ILE A 86 -0.03 -1.10 1.79
N SER A 87 -0.16 -0.04 2.58
CA SER A 87 0.98 0.69 3.14
C SER A 87 1.26 0.22 4.56
N VAL A 88 2.53 -0.10 4.85
CA VAL A 88 3.04 -0.38 6.20
C VAL A 88 3.91 0.81 6.63
N PRO A 89 3.69 1.39 7.83
CA PRO A 89 4.44 2.55 8.26
C PRO A 89 5.87 2.16 8.60
N ARG A 90 6.82 2.98 8.17
CA ARG A 90 8.27 2.77 8.32
C ARG A 90 8.72 2.61 9.78
N ASP A 91 7.94 3.15 10.72
CA ASP A 91 8.23 3.20 12.15
C ASP A 91 7.62 2.01 12.94
N LEU A 92 7.00 1.03 12.26
CA LEU A 92 6.55 -0.22 12.86
C LEU A 92 7.73 -1.02 13.42
N LYS A 93 7.73 -1.34 14.72
CA LYS A 93 8.71 -2.25 15.32
C LYS A 93 8.46 -3.68 14.86
N VAL A 94 9.54 -4.37 14.52
CA VAL A 94 9.52 -5.75 14.04
C VAL A 94 10.65 -6.54 14.65
N ASP A 95 10.34 -7.78 15.02
CA ASP A 95 11.33 -8.78 15.40
C ASP A 95 11.66 -9.65 14.19
N TYR A 96 12.93 -9.70 13.83
CA TYR A 96 13.39 -10.51 12.70
C TYR A 96 14.80 -11.06 12.93
N LYS A 97 15.22 -11.99 12.07
CA LYS A 97 16.61 -12.46 12.03
C LYS A 97 17.35 -11.73 10.92
N ASN A 98 18.48 -11.11 11.26
CA ASN A 98 19.36 -10.53 10.25
C ASN A 98 20.03 -11.63 9.41
N ILE A 99 20.85 -11.22 8.44
CA ILE A 99 21.50 -12.16 7.52
C ILE A 99 22.49 -13.13 8.19
N ASP A 100 22.99 -12.78 9.38
CA ASP A 100 23.84 -13.64 10.20
C ASP A 100 23.03 -14.53 11.16
N GLY A 101 21.70 -14.49 11.08
CA GLY A 101 20.78 -15.27 11.90
C GLY A 101 20.56 -14.71 13.31
N GLN A 102 21.11 -13.53 13.62
CA GLN A 102 20.96 -12.87 14.91
C GLN A 102 19.58 -12.22 15.01
N ALA A 103 18.95 -12.31 16.18
CA ALA A 103 17.70 -11.61 16.46
C ALA A 103 17.93 -10.09 16.50
N VAL A 104 17.05 -9.35 15.82
CA VAL A 104 17.01 -7.89 15.78
C VAL A 104 15.58 -7.46 16.13
N ASP A 105 15.46 -6.50 17.03
CA ASP A 105 14.24 -5.73 17.34
C ASP A 105 14.53 -4.28 16.94
N ASP A 106 13.90 -3.83 15.85
CA ASP A 106 14.07 -2.47 15.34
C ASP A 106 12.86 -2.07 14.49
N LYS A 107 12.84 -0.83 14.01
CA LYS A 107 11.85 -0.36 13.04
C LYS A 107 12.00 -1.08 11.70
N ILE A 108 10.89 -1.36 11.05
CA ILE A 108 10.85 -2.10 9.78
C ILE A 108 11.66 -1.41 8.68
N ASN A 109 11.82 -0.09 8.73
CA ASN A 109 12.61 0.65 7.76
C ASN A 109 14.10 0.31 7.75
N THR A 110 14.63 -0.25 8.84
CA THR A 110 16.04 -0.63 8.96
C THR A 110 16.36 -1.97 8.33
N VAL A 111 15.34 -2.81 8.06
CA VAL A 111 15.50 -4.17 7.52
C VAL A 111 16.30 -4.17 6.22
N TYR A 112 15.92 -3.31 5.26
CA TYR A 112 16.62 -3.19 3.98
C TYR A 112 18.07 -2.72 4.18
N SER A 113 18.27 -1.69 5.00
CA SER A 113 19.59 -1.13 5.33
C SER A 113 20.52 -2.16 5.97
N ASN A 114 20.04 -2.87 7.00
CA ASN A 114 20.80 -3.87 7.73
C ASN A 114 21.27 -5.01 6.82
N ALA A 115 20.44 -5.40 5.85
CA ALA A 115 20.82 -6.40 4.85
C ALA A 115 21.85 -5.84 3.84
N MET A 116 21.71 -4.59 3.39
CA MET A 116 22.59 -3.96 2.40
C MET A 116 23.98 -3.59 2.96
N ASN A 117 24.09 -3.30 4.27
CA ASN A 117 25.35 -2.89 4.90
C ASN A 117 26.38 -4.02 5.05
N VAL A 118 25.99 -5.27 4.82
CA VAL A 118 26.93 -6.38 4.77
C VAL A 118 27.69 -6.33 3.43
N LYS A 119 29.02 -6.46 3.44
CA LYS A 119 29.82 -6.49 2.21
C LYS A 119 29.52 -7.77 1.42
N SER A 120 28.66 -7.68 0.41
CA SER A 120 28.50 -8.72 -0.63
C SER A 120 28.22 -8.08 -1.99
N GLY A 121 28.37 -8.87 -3.06
CA GLY A 121 27.92 -8.49 -4.39
C GLY A 121 26.44 -8.84 -4.68
N ASP A 122 25.67 -9.32 -3.70
CA ASP A 122 24.25 -9.67 -3.89
C ASP A 122 23.37 -8.44 -3.72
N LYS A 123 23.03 -7.80 -4.84
CA LYS A 123 22.13 -6.63 -4.90
C LYS A 123 20.70 -6.91 -4.43
N ASP A 124 20.28 -8.18 -4.40
CA ASP A 124 18.90 -8.55 -4.06
C ASP A 124 18.67 -8.77 -2.57
N ARG A 125 19.73 -8.75 -1.76
CA ARG A 125 19.64 -9.11 -0.34
C ARG A 125 18.71 -8.22 0.47
N GLY A 126 18.73 -6.90 0.20
CA GLY A 126 17.84 -5.94 0.85
C GLY A 126 16.37 -6.26 0.56
N GLY A 127 16.05 -6.49 -0.72
CA GLY A 127 14.71 -6.87 -1.15
C GLY A 127 14.24 -8.20 -0.55
N LYS A 128 15.12 -9.22 -0.52
CA LYS A 128 14.81 -10.53 0.09
C LYS A 128 14.55 -10.41 1.60
N ALA A 129 15.37 -9.66 2.33
CA ALA A 129 15.17 -9.41 3.76
C ALA A 129 13.86 -8.66 4.03
N ALA A 130 13.57 -7.63 3.24
CA ALA A 130 12.32 -6.88 3.34
C ALA A 130 11.10 -7.75 3.02
N ILE A 131 11.16 -8.60 1.99
CA ILE A 131 10.11 -9.59 1.69
C ILE A 131 9.85 -10.50 2.89
N GLN A 132 10.91 -11.02 3.53
CA GLN A 132 10.75 -11.93 4.67
C GLN A 132 9.98 -11.26 5.81
N VAL A 133 10.40 -10.05 6.21
CA VAL A 133 9.75 -9.32 7.31
C VAL A 133 8.36 -8.85 6.93
N MET A 134 8.16 -8.36 5.70
CA MET A 134 6.84 -7.98 5.21
C MET A 134 5.89 -9.17 5.12
N SER A 135 6.40 -10.37 4.79
CA SER A 135 5.59 -11.60 4.79
C SER A 135 5.12 -11.96 6.20
N GLN A 136 5.98 -11.79 7.21
CA GLN A 136 5.62 -11.98 8.62
C GLN A 136 4.55 -10.98 9.07
N VAL A 137 4.71 -9.69 8.76
CA VAL A 137 3.75 -8.64 9.14
C VAL A 137 2.41 -8.81 8.43
N THR A 138 2.43 -9.03 7.10
CA THR A 138 1.20 -9.02 6.28
C THR A 138 0.53 -10.38 6.13
N GLY A 139 1.26 -11.47 6.38
CA GLY A 139 0.81 -12.83 6.09
C GLY A 139 0.78 -13.16 4.60
N LEU A 140 1.26 -12.25 3.74
CA LEU A 140 1.24 -12.41 2.29
C LEU A 140 2.53 -13.06 1.79
N GLN A 141 2.41 -13.92 0.77
CA GLN A 141 3.56 -14.44 0.03
C GLN A 141 3.88 -13.50 -1.12
N TYR A 142 5.07 -12.89 -1.10
CA TYR A 142 5.52 -11.98 -2.15
C TYR A 142 6.17 -12.72 -3.31
N ASP A 143 5.80 -12.31 -4.52
CA ASP A 143 6.30 -12.87 -5.78
C ASP A 143 7.53 -12.13 -6.31
N GLY A 144 7.73 -10.90 -5.84
CA GLY A 144 8.88 -10.09 -6.19
C GLY A 144 8.86 -8.77 -5.47
N TYR A 145 9.89 -7.98 -5.71
CA TYR A 145 10.00 -6.64 -5.16
C TYR A 145 10.54 -5.65 -6.18
N VAL A 146 10.27 -4.37 -5.94
CA VAL A 146 10.91 -3.25 -6.61
C VAL A 146 11.37 -2.27 -5.54
N ALA A 147 12.67 -2.07 -5.45
CA ALA A 147 13.29 -1.07 -4.58
C ALA A 147 13.85 0.07 -5.43
N VAL A 148 13.44 1.28 -5.11
CA VAL A 148 13.70 2.49 -5.89
C VAL A 148 14.28 3.55 -4.95
N ASP A 149 15.39 4.15 -5.34
CA ASP A 149 15.91 5.32 -4.64
C ASP A 149 15.41 6.64 -5.25
N PHE A 150 15.75 7.76 -4.60
CA PHE A 150 15.37 9.08 -5.09
C PHE A 150 15.96 9.39 -6.47
N LYS A 151 17.14 8.89 -6.80
CA LYS A 151 17.75 9.12 -8.10
C LYS A 151 17.00 8.39 -9.20
N ALA A 152 16.70 7.10 -9.03
CA ALA A 152 15.88 6.32 -9.95
C ALA A 152 14.52 6.96 -10.19
N PHE A 153 13.88 7.46 -9.13
CA PHE A 153 12.61 8.19 -9.24
C PHE A 153 12.74 9.41 -10.18
N ARG A 154 13.74 10.26 -9.96
CA ARG A 154 13.93 11.48 -10.77
C ARG A 154 14.26 11.14 -12.22
N ASP A 155 15.17 10.20 -12.43
CA ASP A 155 15.62 9.79 -13.76
C ASP A 155 14.47 9.26 -14.61
N VAL A 156 13.50 8.56 -14.01
CA VAL A 156 12.30 8.10 -14.70
C VAL A 156 11.43 9.26 -15.14
N VAL A 157 11.12 10.18 -14.23
CA VAL A 157 10.31 11.36 -14.53
C VAL A 157 10.98 12.20 -15.64
N ASP A 158 12.29 12.40 -15.56
CA ASP A 158 13.05 13.16 -16.56
C ASP A 158 13.13 12.44 -17.90
N ALA A 159 13.19 11.12 -17.91
CA ALA A 159 13.19 10.34 -19.14
C ALA A 159 11.82 10.28 -19.81
N LEU A 160 10.73 10.42 -19.03
CA LEU A 160 9.39 10.69 -19.53
C LEU A 160 9.26 12.13 -20.07
N GLY A 161 10.28 12.98 -19.89
CA GLY A 161 10.27 14.39 -20.29
C GLY A 161 9.46 15.26 -19.34
N GLY A 162 9.45 14.92 -18.04
CA GLY A 162 8.64 15.58 -17.00
C GLY A 162 7.18 15.12 -17.00
N VAL A 163 6.45 15.51 -15.97
CA VAL A 163 5.04 15.13 -15.76
C VAL A 163 4.18 16.34 -15.39
N ASP A 164 2.89 16.28 -15.72
CA ASP A 164 1.95 17.36 -15.39
C ASP A 164 1.24 17.07 -14.05
N VAL A 165 1.45 17.95 -13.07
CA VAL A 165 0.97 17.80 -11.69
C VAL A 165 0.02 18.95 -11.38
N CYS A 166 -1.18 18.63 -10.89
CA CYS A 166 -2.20 19.62 -10.55
C CYS A 166 -2.42 19.67 -9.04
N LEU A 167 -1.85 20.68 -8.38
CA LEU A 167 -1.98 20.86 -6.94
C LEU A 167 -3.29 21.61 -6.61
N ASP A 168 -4.05 21.12 -5.62
CA ASP A 168 -5.29 21.77 -5.19
C ASP A 168 -5.03 23.12 -4.48
N SER A 169 -3.86 23.26 -3.85
CA SER A 169 -3.38 24.47 -3.18
C SER A 169 -1.90 24.66 -3.45
N ALA A 170 -1.36 25.83 -3.14
CA ALA A 170 0.09 26.02 -3.16
C ALA A 170 0.78 25.07 -2.17
N LEU A 171 2.04 24.75 -2.47
CA LEU A 171 2.92 23.96 -1.61
C LEU A 171 4.19 24.76 -1.38
N ASP A 172 4.26 25.40 -0.22
CA ASP A 172 5.42 26.12 0.28
C ASP A 172 5.96 25.35 1.48
N ASP A 173 7.23 24.95 1.45
CA ASP A 173 7.88 24.19 2.53
C ASP A 173 9.28 24.77 2.77
N ASN A 174 9.34 25.72 3.71
CA ASN A 174 10.57 26.39 4.13
C ASN A 174 11.49 25.50 4.99
N GLN A 175 11.01 24.33 5.38
CA GLN A 175 11.75 23.32 6.14
C GLN A 175 11.94 22.04 5.31
N TYR A 176 11.98 22.18 3.99
CA TYR A 176 12.24 21.04 3.12
C TYR A 176 13.67 20.53 3.36
N PRO A 177 13.86 19.25 3.75
CA PRO A 177 15.17 18.72 4.07
C PRO A 177 16.06 18.72 2.83
N ASN A 178 17.31 19.13 2.98
CA ASN A 178 18.31 18.88 1.96
C ASN A 178 18.80 17.42 2.06
N TYR A 179 19.76 17.06 1.21
CA TYR A 179 20.32 15.71 1.15
C TYR A 179 21.29 15.39 2.32
N SER A 180 21.45 16.31 3.27
CA SER A 180 22.25 16.19 4.48
C SER A 180 21.40 16.55 5.72
N ASP A 181 22.00 16.63 6.90
CA ASP A 181 21.38 17.12 8.15
C ASP A 181 21.04 18.65 8.13
N GLY A 182 20.26 19.11 7.15
CA GLY A 182 19.81 20.49 7.05
C GLY A 182 18.61 20.73 6.13
N TYR A 183 18.32 22.00 5.86
CA TYR A 183 17.21 22.42 5.00
C TYR A 183 17.70 23.03 3.69
N VAL A 184 16.89 22.94 2.63
CA VAL A 184 17.11 23.67 1.39
C VAL A 184 16.97 25.17 1.68
N LYS A 185 18.00 25.94 1.33
CA LYS A 185 18.01 27.39 1.58
C LYS A 185 16.92 28.07 0.75
N GLY A 186 15.94 28.64 1.44
CA GLY A 186 14.78 29.29 0.82
C GLY A 186 13.62 28.36 0.51
N GLY A 187 13.67 27.10 0.97
CA GLY A 187 12.54 26.16 0.84
C GLY A 187 12.25 25.71 -0.59
N ILE A 188 11.10 25.06 -0.74
CA ILE A 188 10.48 24.74 -2.03
C ILE A 188 9.16 25.50 -2.16
N HIS A 189 8.81 25.86 -3.40
CA HIS A 189 7.63 26.66 -3.70
C HIS A 189 6.94 26.17 -4.98
N PHE A 190 5.69 25.73 -4.86
CA PHE A 190 4.87 25.28 -5.98
C PHE A 190 3.50 25.94 -5.95
N LYS A 191 3.01 26.35 -7.12
CA LYS A 191 1.73 27.06 -7.25
C LYS A 191 0.56 26.08 -7.22
N ALA A 192 -0.60 26.55 -6.77
CA ALA A 192 -1.86 25.87 -7.02
C ALA A 192 -2.13 25.78 -8.54
N GLY A 193 -2.82 24.73 -8.96
CA GLY A 193 -3.14 24.46 -10.36
C GLY A 193 -2.17 23.49 -11.04
N CYS A 194 -2.39 23.27 -12.33
CA CYS A 194 -1.59 22.35 -13.14
C CYS A 194 -0.28 23.01 -13.59
N GLN A 195 0.81 22.29 -13.39
CA GLN A 195 2.15 22.71 -13.77
C GLN A 195 2.97 21.51 -14.25
N HIS A 196 3.86 21.76 -15.20
CA HIS A 196 4.78 20.75 -15.69
C HIS A 196 6.02 20.71 -14.79
N VAL A 197 6.37 19.54 -14.28
CA VAL A 197 7.49 19.35 -13.33
C VAL A 197 8.49 18.32 -13.84
N ASN A 198 9.77 18.57 -13.60
CA ASN A 198 10.85 17.62 -13.83
C ASN A 198 10.99 16.63 -12.66
N GLY A 199 11.97 15.73 -12.73
CA GLY A 199 12.20 14.71 -11.73
C GLY A 199 12.45 15.26 -10.32
N GLU A 200 13.35 16.23 -10.18
CA GLU A 200 13.65 16.84 -8.88
C GLU A 200 12.40 17.50 -8.28
N GLN A 201 11.68 18.29 -9.07
CA GLN A 201 10.45 18.97 -8.62
C GLN A 201 9.35 17.96 -8.25
N ALA A 202 9.22 16.87 -9.01
CA ALA A 202 8.29 15.80 -8.69
C ALA A 202 8.65 15.11 -7.36
N LEU A 203 9.95 14.93 -7.09
CA LEU A 203 10.44 14.34 -5.85
C LEU A 203 10.20 15.28 -4.66
N GLU A 204 10.46 16.58 -4.83
CA GLU A 204 10.17 17.62 -3.83
C GLU A 204 8.70 17.62 -3.40
N ILE A 205 7.79 17.60 -4.38
CA ILE A 205 6.34 17.52 -4.13
C ILE A 205 5.98 16.23 -3.37
N ALA A 206 6.57 15.09 -3.74
CA ALA A 206 6.30 13.80 -3.12
C ALA A 206 6.88 13.65 -1.70
N ARG A 207 7.97 14.35 -1.39
CA ARG A 207 8.69 14.27 -0.11
C ARG A 207 8.33 15.33 0.91
N SER A 208 7.77 16.48 0.49
CA SER A 208 7.42 17.57 1.40
C SER A 208 6.56 17.10 2.58
N ARG A 209 6.93 17.55 3.79
CA ARG A 209 6.31 17.19 5.07
C ARG A 209 5.91 18.41 5.91
N HIS A 210 6.59 19.55 5.72
CA HIS A 210 6.44 20.73 6.56
C HIS A 210 5.84 21.89 5.77
N ALA A 211 4.86 21.57 4.94
CA ALA A 211 4.13 22.59 4.19
C ALA A 211 3.55 23.64 5.15
N GLU A 212 3.68 24.91 4.82
CA GLU A 212 3.18 26.01 5.67
C GLU A 212 1.66 25.98 5.81
N GLU A 213 0.98 25.54 4.74
CA GLU A 213 -0.45 25.28 4.75
C GLU A 213 -0.76 24.04 5.59
N ALA A 214 -1.49 24.20 6.69
CA ALA A 214 -1.82 23.11 7.63
C ALA A 214 -2.55 21.94 6.94
N SER A 215 -3.33 22.21 5.89
CA SER A 215 -3.99 21.19 5.07
C SER A 215 -3.01 20.32 4.26
N GLN A 216 -1.78 20.79 4.08
CA GLN A 216 -0.70 20.16 3.31
C GLN A 216 0.43 19.60 4.20
N ALA A 217 0.42 19.88 5.51
CA ALA A 217 1.48 19.56 6.47
C ALA A 217 1.35 18.16 7.12
N SER A 218 0.40 17.34 6.68
CA SER A 218 0.16 16.01 7.27
C SER A 218 0.75 14.87 6.42
N ASP A 219 1.01 13.73 7.06
CA ASP A 219 1.38 12.50 6.35
C ASP A 219 0.30 12.08 5.34
N PHE A 220 -0.98 12.34 5.63
CA PHE A 220 -2.09 12.13 4.69
C PHE A 220 -1.97 13.03 3.46
N ALA A 221 -1.65 14.31 3.64
CA ALA A 221 -1.42 15.22 2.53
C ALA A 221 -0.22 14.79 1.68
N ARG A 222 0.87 14.32 2.31
CA ARG A 222 2.00 13.71 1.59
C ARG A 222 1.55 12.50 0.77
N ALA A 223 0.80 11.57 1.36
CA ALA A 223 0.28 10.41 0.65
C ALA A 223 -0.62 10.81 -0.55
N LYS A 224 -1.41 11.88 -0.44
CA LYS A 224 -2.20 12.43 -1.54
C LYS A 224 -1.33 13.03 -2.66
N ARG A 225 -0.29 13.80 -2.32
CA ARG A 225 0.66 14.33 -3.32
C ARG A 225 1.41 13.22 -4.04
N GLN A 226 1.83 12.22 -3.29
CA GLN A 226 2.41 11.00 -3.82
C GLN A 226 1.44 10.35 -4.83
N GLN A 227 0.15 10.13 -4.47
CA GLN A 227 -0.91 9.66 -5.38
C GLN A 227 -0.98 10.47 -6.68
N LEU A 228 -1.02 11.79 -6.57
CA LEU A 228 -1.08 12.73 -7.70
C LEU A 228 0.10 12.56 -8.66
N ILE A 229 1.32 12.51 -8.13
CA ILE A 229 2.56 12.37 -8.90
C ILE A 229 2.55 11.09 -9.73
N ILE A 230 2.01 10.00 -9.19
CA ILE A 230 2.00 8.71 -9.88
C ILE A 230 0.95 8.67 -10.98
N SER A 231 -0.23 9.24 -10.74
CA SER A 231 -1.23 9.37 -11.77
C SER A 231 -0.70 10.22 -12.93
N ALA A 232 0.10 11.25 -12.62
CA ALA A 232 0.81 12.04 -13.62
C ALA A 232 1.86 11.21 -14.39
N ILE A 233 2.70 10.43 -13.69
CA ILE A 233 3.67 9.50 -14.30
C ILE A 233 2.95 8.46 -15.18
N LYS A 234 1.89 7.80 -14.70
CA LYS A 234 1.10 6.81 -15.45
C LYS A 234 0.55 7.42 -16.74
N LYS A 235 -0.09 8.59 -16.63
CA LYS A 235 -0.66 9.31 -17.78
C LYS A 235 0.42 9.70 -18.79
N LYS A 236 1.57 10.22 -18.32
CA LYS A 236 2.68 10.60 -19.18
C LYS A 236 3.28 9.39 -19.89
N ALA A 237 3.48 8.29 -19.16
CA ALA A 237 3.98 7.06 -19.74
C ALA A 237 3.03 6.56 -20.86
N GLN A 238 1.71 6.56 -20.62
CA GLN A 238 0.71 6.15 -21.61
C GLN A 238 0.63 7.05 -22.85
N SER A 239 1.07 8.32 -22.77
CA SER A 239 0.97 9.30 -23.86
C SER A 239 1.86 9.02 -25.08
N GLY A 240 2.74 8.02 -25.04
CA GLY A 240 3.52 7.56 -26.20
C GLY A 240 4.76 8.39 -26.53
N ASP A 241 4.86 9.63 -26.05
CA ASP A 241 6.01 10.53 -26.28
C ASP A 241 7.26 10.21 -25.45
N ALA A 242 7.17 9.22 -24.54
CA ALA A 242 8.22 8.82 -23.60
C ALA A 242 9.44 8.09 -24.25
N ILE A 243 9.46 7.92 -25.57
CA ILE A 243 10.29 6.91 -26.26
C ILE A 243 11.68 7.43 -26.67
N THR A 244 11.90 8.75 -26.71
CA THR A 244 13.14 9.31 -27.28
C THR A 244 14.42 9.09 -26.45
N LYS A 245 14.32 8.61 -25.20
CA LYS A 245 15.47 8.40 -24.27
C LYS A 245 15.61 6.96 -23.74
N ALA A 246 15.02 5.97 -24.42
CA ALA A 246 14.94 4.57 -23.99
C ALA A 246 16.26 3.94 -23.47
N PRO A 247 17.42 4.09 -24.15
CA PRO A 247 18.68 3.49 -23.67
C PRO A 247 19.25 4.13 -22.40
N GLN A 248 19.15 5.46 -22.28
CA GLN A 248 19.59 6.20 -21.09
C GLN A 248 18.75 5.81 -19.87
N LEU A 249 17.47 5.61 -20.12
CA LEU A 249 16.51 5.19 -19.13
C LEU A 249 16.74 3.75 -18.67
N LEU A 250 17.00 2.80 -19.58
CA LEU A 250 17.35 1.42 -19.19
C LEU A 250 18.61 1.38 -18.33
N ASN A 251 19.61 2.21 -18.62
CA ASN A 251 20.81 2.33 -17.78
C ASN A 251 20.49 2.88 -16.40
N ALA A 252 19.67 3.94 -16.29
CA ALA A 252 19.23 4.46 -14.98
C ALA A 252 18.46 3.40 -14.19
N LEU A 253 17.55 2.66 -14.86
CA LEU A 253 16.82 1.56 -14.24
C LEU A 253 17.73 0.41 -13.78
N GLN A 254 18.83 0.12 -14.49
CA GLN A 254 19.73 -0.95 -14.09
C GLN A 254 20.66 -0.58 -12.94
N GLN A 255 21.00 0.70 -12.80
CA GLN A 255 21.93 1.18 -11.79
C GLN A 255 21.24 1.53 -10.47
N ASP A 256 20.06 2.16 -10.54
CA ASP A 256 19.45 2.83 -9.38
C ASP A 256 18.18 2.13 -8.87
N MET A 257 17.76 1.04 -9.51
CA MET A 257 16.65 0.18 -9.07
C MET A 257 17.15 -1.23 -8.78
N SER A 258 16.72 -1.77 -7.64
CA SER A 258 16.92 -3.19 -7.30
C SER A 258 15.60 -3.94 -7.43
N THR A 259 15.60 -5.02 -8.21
CA THR A 259 14.43 -5.87 -8.42
C THR A 259 14.85 -7.26 -8.87
N ASN A 260 14.07 -8.27 -8.45
CA ASN A 260 14.17 -9.63 -8.96
C ASN A 260 13.16 -9.94 -10.09
N LEU A 261 12.41 -8.94 -10.57
CA LEU A 261 11.45 -9.09 -11.65
C LEU A 261 12.17 -9.14 -13.01
N THR A 262 11.70 -10.03 -13.89
CA THR A 262 12.20 -10.09 -15.27
C THR A 262 11.53 -9.03 -16.14
N LEU A 263 12.09 -8.75 -17.32
CA LEU A 263 11.42 -7.88 -18.31
C LEU A 263 10.06 -8.43 -18.74
N THR A 264 9.89 -9.76 -18.77
CA THR A 264 8.62 -10.42 -19.07
C THR A 264 7.58 -10.17 -17.98
N ASP A 265 7.99 -10.22 -16.70
CA ASP A 265 7.13 -9.89 -15.56
C ASP A 265 6.66 -8.44 -15.64
N LEU A 266 7.61 -7.51 -15.83
CA LEU A 266 7.31 -6.09 -15.99
C LEU A 266 6.33 -5.87 -17.16
N LYS A 267 6.58 -6.47 -18.33
CA LYS A 267 5.68 -6.36 -19.49
C LYS A 267 4.27 -6.88 -19.20
N ALA A 268 4.15 -8.01 -18.50
CA ALA A 268 2.85 -8.57 -18.10
C ALA A 268 2.09 -7.61 -17.18
N MET A 269 2.77 -7.04 -16.19
CA MET A 269 2.20 -6.05 -15.28
C MET A 269 1.77 -4.77 -16.00
N TYR A 270 2.61 -4.26 -16.91
CA TYR A 270 2.25 -3.10 -17.72
C TYR A 270 1.00 -3.36 -18.55
N ASN A 271 0.92 -4.50 -19.24
CA ASN A 271 -0.24 -4.82 -20.07
C ASN A 271 -1.52 -4.90 -19.24
N TRP A 272 -1.49 -5.63 -18.12
CA TRP A 272 -2.63 -5.72 -17.20
C TRP A 272 -3.08 -4.34 -16.70
N SER A 273 -2.13 -3.45 -16.42
CA SER A 273 -2.47 -2.13 -15.89
C SER A 273 -3.18 -1.18 -16.83
N LYS A 274 -3.12 -1.42 -18.15
CA LYS A 274 -3.88 -0.65 -19.13
C LYS A 274 -5.38 -0.83 -18.93
N ASP A 275 -5.77 -2.00 -18.43
CA ASP A 275 -7.16 -2.39 -18.22
C ASP A 275 -7.65 -2.05 -16.80
N VAL A 276 -6.76 -1.53 -15.94
CA VAL A 276 -7.06 -1.22 -14.54
C VAL A 276 -7.36 0.26 -14.39
N ASN A 277 -8.58 0.53 -13.96
CA ASN A 277 -9.04 1.86 -13.60
C ASN A 277 -8.41 2.28 -12.26
N ASP A 278 -7.87 3.50 -12.17
CA ASP A 278 -7.30 4.00 -10.90
C ASP A 278 -8.33 3.99 -9.75
N ASN A 279 -9.62 4.12 -10.07
CA ASN A 279 -10.72 4.05 -9.11
C ASN A 279 -11.02 2.62 -8.61
N SER A 280 -10.51 1.57 -9.28
CA SER A 280 -10.64 0.18 -8.81
C SER A 280 -9.49 -0.25 -7.89
N ILE A 281 -8.47 0.60 -7.72
CA ILE A 281 -7.37 0.38 -6.78
C ILE A 281 -7.83 0.80 -5.38
N LYS A 282 -8.08 -0.16 -4.50
CA LYS A 282 -8.36 0.13 -3.09
C LYS A 282 -7.05 0.33 -2.35
N ARG A 283 -7.05 1.25 -1.39
CA ARG A 283 -5.86 1.63 -0.63
C ARG A 283 -6.11 1.37 0.84
N ILE A 284 -5.21 0.60 1.45
CA ILE A 284 -5.24 0.21 2.84
C ILE A 284 -4.00 0.82 3.49
N SER A 285 -4.20 1.67 4.49
CA SER A 285 -3.13 2.15 5.35
C SER A 285 -3.17 1.38 6.66
N ILE A 286 -2.05 0.80 7.07
CA ILE A 286 -1.90 0.26 8.41
C ILE A 286 -1.37 1.40 9.27
N ASP A 287 -2.10 1.80 10.31
CA ASP A 287 -1.78 2.96 11.15
C ASP A 287 -2.43 2.86 12.54
N ASN A 288 -2.21 3.87 13.38
CA ASN A 288 -2.72 3.91 14.75
C ASN A 288 -4.25 4.05 14.87
N THR A 289 -4.96 4.13 13.73
CA THR A 289 -6.43 4.07 13.69
C THR A 289 -6.96 2.65 13.47
N ASN A 290 -6.09 1.64 13.26
CA ASN A 290 -6.53 0.26 13.04
C ASN A 290 -5.71 -0.81 13.77
N PHE A 291 -4.67 -1.38 13.16
CA PHE A 291 -4.02 -2.64 13.57
C PHE A 291 -2.75 -2.42 14.40
N ILE A 292 -2.32 -1.17 14.56
CA ILE A 292 -1.12 -0.80 15.31
C ILE A 292 -1.44 0.34 16.27
N THR A 293 -0.53 0.64 17.19
CA THR A 293 -0.62 1.70 18.19
C THR A 293 0.75 2.31 18.45
N ASP A 294 0.82 3.46 19.11
CA ASP A 294 2.08 3.97 19.62
C ASP A 294 2.63 3.01 20.69
N CYS A 295 3.89 2.60 20.56
CA CYS A 295 4.54 1.69 21.52
C CYS A 295 4.69 2.33 22.90
N ASP A 296 5.04 3.62 22.91
CA ASP A 296 5.34 4.41 24.11
C ASP A 296 4.70 5.80 23.98
N SER A 297 4.57 6.52 25.09
CA SER A 297 4.01 7.89 25.15
C SER A 297 4.75 8.93 24.31
N GLY A 298 5.92 8.58 23.76
CA GLY A 298 6.74 9.43 22.90
C GLY A 298 6.45 9.34 21.40
N GLY A 299 5.59 8.42 20.94
CA GLY A 299 5.11 8.34 19.55
C GLY A 299 6.19 8.09 18.48
N ALA A 300 7.42 7.73 18.88
CA ALA A 300 8.54 7.56 17.95
C ALA A 300 8.56 6.20 17.26
N ALA A 301 7.78 5.22 17.75
CA ALA A 301 7.70 3.87 17.22
C ALA A 301 6.27 3.35 17.33
N LEU A 302 5.87 2.51 16.37
CA LEU A 302 4.55 1.91 16.29
C LEU A 302 4.65 0.41 16.57
N CYS A 303 3.71 -0.12 17.34
CA CYS A 303 3.66 -1.51 17.75
C CYS A 303 2.36 -2.14 17.25
N PRO A 304 2.38 -3.42 16.85
CA PRO A 304 1.14 -4.11 16.51
C PRO A 304 0.22 -4.22 17.72
N LEU A 305 -1.09 -4.08 17.49
CA LEU A 305 -2.09 -4.38 18.52
C LEU A 305 -2.13 -5.87 18.87
N ASP A 306 -1.92 -6.71 17.85
CA ASP A 306 -1.82 -8.17 17.92
C ASP A 306 -0.39 -8.55 17.52
N SER A 307 0.43 -8.99 18.49
CA SER A 307 1.85 -9.28 18.27
C SER A 307 2.12 -10.37 17.24
N ASP A 308 1.16 -11.27 17.01
CA ASP A 308 1.27 -12.34 16.02
C ASP A 308 0.69 -11.94 14.65
N TYR A 309 0.14 -10.73 14.54
CA TYR A 309 -0.48 -10.19 13.32
C TYR A 309 -1.66 -11.02 12.78
N THR A 310 -2.21 -11.96 13.56
CA THR A 310 -3.28 -12.88 13.15
C THR A 310 -4.51 -12.14 12.62
N VAL A 311 -4.90 -11.05 13.29
CA VAL A 311 -6.04 -10.21 12.87
C VAL A 311 -5.73 -9.47 11.57
N LEU A 312 -4.52 -8.92 11.45
CA LEU A 312 -4.08 -8.24 10.24
C LEU A 312 -4.01 -9.22 9.06
N HIS A 313 -3.49 -10.43 9.26
CA HIS A 313 -3.47 -11.49 8.25
C HIS A 313 -4.88 -11.85 7.80
N SER A 314 -5.80 -12.02 8.75
CA SER A 314 -7.21 -12.32 8.47
C SER A 314 -7.88 -11.19 7.68
N TYR A 315 -7.61 -9.94 8.04
CA TYR A 315 -8.07 -8.76 7.31
C TYR A 315 -7.55 -8.73 5.88
N LEU A 316 -6.23 -8.84 5.69
CA LEU A 316 -5.62 -8.78 4.36
C LEU A 316 -6.02 -9.97 3.49
N ALA A 317 -6.19 -11.17 4.06
CA ALA A 317 -6.69 -12.34 3.33
C ALA A 317 -8.09 -12.08 2.72
N ASN A 318 -8.93 -11.32 3.42
CA ASN A 318 -10.32 -11.01 3.02
C ASN A 318 -10.48 -9.64 2.32
N ALA A 319 -9.38 -8.94 2.03
CA ALA A 319 -9.43 -7.58 1.50
C ALA A 319 -9.99 -7.49 0.06
N PHE A 320 -9.91 -8.57 -0.73
CA PHE A 320 -10.60 -8.68 -2.00
C PHE A 320 -12.07 -9.07 -1.80
N VAL A 321 -12.87 -8.08 -1.43
CA VAL A 321 -14.32 -8.25 -1.31
C VAL A 321 -14.96 -8.34 -2.69
N ASP A 322 -15.78 -9.38 -2.88
CA ASP A 322 -16.55 -9.63 -4.09
C ASP A 322 -17.47 -8.44 -4.45
N GLN A 323 -17.59 -8.15 -5.75
CA GLN A 323 -18.39 -7.02 -6.22
C GLN A 323 -19.89 -7.20 -5.95
N GLY A 324 -20.39 -8.43 -5.93
CA GLY A 324 -21.76 -8.75 -5.56
C GLY A 324 -22.07 -8.35 -4.12
N VAL A 325 -21.13 -8.56 -3.20
CA VAL A 325 -21.23 -8.09 -1.79
C VAL A 325 -21.29 -6.56 -1.75
N LEU A 326 -20.35 -5.86 -2.41
CA LEU A 326 -20.29 -4.40 -2.33
C LEU A 326 -21.47 -3.71 -3.03
N LYS A 327 -22.00 -4.30 -4.11
CA LYS A 327 -23.17 -3.78 -4.86
C LYS A 327 -24.46 -3.78 -4.04
N GLU A 328 -24.60 -4.65 -3.04
CA GLU A 328 -25.74 -4.62 -2.12
C GLU A 328 -25.80 -3.30 -1.35
N GLY A 329 -24.65 -2.65 -1.14
CA GLY A 329 -24.58 -1.31 -0.56
C GLY A 329 -25.14 -1.23 0.85
N ALA A 330 -25.05 -2.34 1.61
CA ALA A 330 -25.59 -2.44 2.96
C ALA A 330 -24.97 -1.38 3.89
N PRO A 331 -25.77 -0.56 4.58
CA PRO A 331 -25.25 0.28 5.64
C PRO A 331 -24.93 -0.58 6.86
N ILE A 332 -23.69 -0.47 7.34
CA ILE A 332 -23.16 -1.28 8.44
C ILE A 332 -22.89 -0.36 9.64
N GLN A 333 -23.33 -0.73 10.83
CA GLN A 333 -22.90 -0.08 12.07
C GLN A 333 -22.13 -1.08 12.92
N VAL A 334 -20.97 -0.66 13.45
CA VAL A 334 -20.22 -1.46 14.42
C VAL A 334 -20.63 -1.05 15.84
N ALA A 335 -21.09 -2.01 16.63
CA ALA A 335 -21.47 -1.83 18.02
C ALA A 335 -20.44 -2.50 18.93
N ASN A 336 -19.70 -1.71 19.69
CA ASN A 336 -18.71 -2.20 20.63
C ASN A 336 -19.38 -2.65 21.94
N ALA A 337 -19.42 -3.97 22.16
CA ALA A 337 -19.91 -4.62 23.38
C ALA A 337 -18.76 -5.17 24.24
N SER A 338 -17.52 -4.71 24.03
CA SER A 338 -16.38 -5.03 24.89
C SER A 338 -16.10 -3.91 25.88
N THR A 339 -15.72 -4.28 27.10
CA THR A 339 -15.34 -3.34 28.17
C THR A 339 -13.85 -3.02 28.18
N SER A 340 -13.01 -3.82 27.53
CA SER A 340 -11.55 -3.69 27.59
C SER A 340 -10.96 -2.78 26.50
N LEU A 341 -11.67 -2.59 25.38
CA LEU A 341 -11.16 -1.83 24.24
C LEU A 341 -12.12 -0.71 23.81
N PRO A 342 -12.07 0.46 24.49
CA PRO A 342 -12.88 1.64 24.21
C PRO A 342 -12.98 2.08 22.74
N GLN A 343 -11.91 1.89 21.97
CA GLN A 343 -11.75 2.39 20.58
C GLN A 343 -11.99 1.31 19.50
N MET A 344 -12.21 0.05 19.88
CA MET A 344 -12.32 -1.06 18.93
C MET A 344 -13.42 -0.85 17.88
N GLY A 345 -14.55 -0.25 18.26
CA GLY A 345 -15.63 0.06 17.33
C GLY A 345 -15.20 1.03 16.22
N ASP A 346 -14.43 2.05 16.58
CA ASP A 346 -13.86 3.02 15.63
C ASP A 346 -12.83 2.35 14.73
N GLN A 347 -11.90 1.59 15.30
CA GLN A 347 -10.83 0.89 14.56
C GLN A 347 -11.39 -0.11 13.54
N VAL A 348 -12.36 -0.94 13.97
CA VAL A 348 -13.00 -1.91 13.06
C VAL A 348 -13.81 -1.18 11.98
N SER A 349 -14.53 -0.12 12.33
CA SER A 349 -15.26 0.67 11.33
C SER A 349 -14.32 1.31 10.30
N ALA A 350 -13.18 1.84 10.74
CA ALA A 350 -12.17 2.43 9.89
C ALA A 350 -11.53 1.38 8.96
N SER A 351 -11.30 0.15 9.43
CA SER A 351 -10.76 -0.93 8.58
C SER A 351 -11.75 -1.44 7.51
N LEU A 352 -13.06 -1.39 7.75
CA LEU A 352 -14.05 -1.83 6.75
C LEU A 352 -14.22 -0.84 5.59
N GLN A 353 -14.00 0.45 5.82
CA GLN A 353 -14.19 1.49 4.79
C GLN A 353 -13.28 1.31 3.56
N PRO A 354 -11.95 1.10 3.70
CA PRO A 354 -11.06 0.77 2.58
C PRO A 354 -11.48 -0.44 1.75
N LEU A 355 -12.20 -1.41 2.35
CA LEU A 355 -12.71 -2.57 1.64
C LEU A 355 -13.92 -2.26 0.75
N GLY A 356 -14.51 -1.06 0.88
CA GLY A 356 -15.65 -0.57 0.10
C GLY A 356 -16.98 -0.63 0.85
N PHE A 357 -16.98 -1.00 2.14
CA PHE A 357 -18.19 -1.00 2.95
C PHE A 357 -18.59 0.40 3.39
N LYS A 358 -19.90 0.63 3.48
CA LYS A 358 -20.47 1.87 4.01
C LYS A 358 -20.72 1.70 5.51
N THR A 359 -19.85 2.30 6.32
CA THR A 359 -20.01 2.27 7.78
C THR A 359 -20.70 3.54 8.28
N SER A 360 -21.60 3.37 9.25
CA SER A 360 -22.21 4.45 10.04
C SER A 360 -21.38 4.69 11.30
N THR A 361 -21.67 5.76 12.04
CA THR A 361 -20.98 6.08 13.30
C THR A 361 -21.04 4.87 14.25
N PRO A 362 -19.88 4.36 14.71
CA PRO A 362 -19.84 3.27 15.67
C PRO A 362 -20.37 3.71 17.02
N VAL A 363 -20.85 2.74 17.80
CA VAL A 363 -21.56 2.97 19.06
C VAL A 363 -21.06 2.01 20.13
N ARG A 364 -21.21 2.40 21.40
CA ARG A 364 -21.06 1.47 22.52
C ARG A 364 -22.40 0.87 22.87
N THR A 365 -22.39 -0.40 23.26
CA THR A 365 -23.58 -1.11 23.73
C THR A 365 -23.27 -1.88 25.01
N THR A 366 -24.30 -2.50 25.58
CA THR A 366 -24.17 -3.32 26.77
C THR A 366 -23.16 -4.45 26.54
N PRO A 367 -22.27 -4.73 27.52
CA PRO A 367 -21.26 -5.77 27.38
C PRO A 367 -21.85 -7.12 26.98
N HIS A 368 -21.20 -7.80 26.03
CA HIS A 368 -21.66 -9.10 25.53
C HIS A 368 -20.48 -10.05 25.35
N PRO A 369 -20.57 -11.33 25.76
CA PRO A 369 -19.44 -12.25 25.70
C PRO A 369 -19.08 -12.64 24.25
N GLN A 370 -20.08 -12.76 23.37
CA GLN A 370 -19.93 -13.23 21.99
C GLN A 370 -20.26 -12.15 20.97
N SER A 371 -19.63 -12.21 19.81
CA SER A 371 -19.92 -11.33 18.68
C SER A 371 -21.13 -11.83 17.90
N VAL A 372 -22.00 -10.90 17.51
CA VAL A 372 -23.30 -11.19 16.88
C VAL A 372 -23.55 -10.21 15.75
N ILE A 373 -24.17 -10.69 14.68
CA ILE A 373 -24.62 -9.85 13.56
C ILE A 373 -26.14 -9.77 13.61
N TYR A 374 -26.67 -8.56 13.69
CA TYR A 374 -28.10 -8.30 13.61
C TYR A 374 -28.46 -7.79 12.22
N ASP A 375 -29.33 -8.52 11.52
CA ASP A 375 -29.83 -8.12 10.20
C ASP A 375 -31.19 -7.41 10.33
N TYR A 376 -31.16 -6.08 10.37
CA TYR A 376 -32.36 -5.22 10.36
C TYR A 376 -32.95 -5.05 8.96
N SER A 377 -32.24 -5.51 7.92
CA SER A 377 -32.66 -5.37 6.53
C SER A 377 -33.70 -6.39 6.09
N ASN A 378 -34.05 -7.34 6.97
CA ASN A 378 -34.95 -8.46 6.68
C ASN A 378 -34.49 -9.28 5.46
N GLY A 379 -33.18 -9.58 5.38
CA GLY A 379 -32.60 -10.37 4.31
C GLY A 379 -32.37 -9.63 3.00
N LYS A 380 -32.42 -8.29 2.98
CA LYS A 380 -32.16 -7.48 1.78
C LYS A 380 -30.69 -7.53 1.33
N TYR A 381 -29.76 -7.78 2.25
CA TYR A 381 -28.31 -7.81 1.98
C TYR A 381 -27.67 -9.18 2.30
N PRO A 382 -28.11 -10.28 1.66
CA PRO A 382 -27.73 -11.62 2.04
C PRO A 382 -26.24 -11.93 1.83
N GLN A 383 -25.60 -11.37 0.81
CA GLN A 383 -24.17 -11.60 0.57
C GLN A 383 -23.31 -10.83 1.56
N THR A 384 -23.69 -9.59 1.87
CA THR A 384 -23.02 -8.76 2.88
C THR A 384 -23.08 -9.40 4.25
N VAL A 385 -24.27 -9.86 4.68
CA VAL A 385 -24.44 -10.55 5.97
C VAL A 385 -23.61 -11.83 6.02
N ARG A 386 -23.55 -12.61 4.93
CA ARG A 386 -22.71 -13.82 4.86
C ARG A 386 -21.22 -13.49 4.97
N TRP A 387 -20.77 -12.46 4.25
CA TRP A 387 -19.37 -12.01 4.31
C TRP A 387 -18.99 -11.57 5.72
N LEU A 388 -19.83 -10.73 6.36
CA LEU A 388 -19.60 -10.25 7.72
C LEU A 388 -19.58 -11.41 8.73
N SER A 389 -20.50 -12.38 8.60
CA SER A 389 -20.56 -13.54 9.49
C SER A 389 -19.31 -14.40 9.39
N SER A 390 -18.82 -14.63 8.17
CA SER A 390 -17.56 -15.35 7.93
C SER A 390 -16.36 -14.58 8.48
N TYR A 391 -16.29 -13.27 8.24
CA TYR A 391 -15.15 -12.44 8.62
C TYR A 391 -15.02 -12.27 10.15
N PHE A 392 -16.13 -11.95 10.83
CA PHE A 392 -16.14 -11.75 12.28
C PHE A 392 -16.25 -13.06 13.08
N HIS A 393 -16.51 -14.18 12.39
CA HIS A 393 -16.88 -15.46 12.99
C HIS A 393 -18.08 -15.33 13.96
N ALA A 394 -19.08 -14.57 13.53
CA ALA A 394 -20.23 -14.18 14.34
C ALA A 394 -21.54 -14.76 13.79
N ASN A 395 -22.42 -15.18 14.69
CA ASN A 395 -23.73 -15.71 14.32
C ASN A 395 -24.67 -14.59 13.87
N VAL A 396 -25.51 -14.87 12.87
CA VAL A 396 -26.53 -13.95 12.39
C VAL A 396 -27.82 -14.17 13.19
N VAL A 397 -28.34 -13.10 13.80
CA VAL A 397 -29.55 -13.11 14.62
C VAL A 397 -30.58 -12.16 14.01
N LYS A 398 -31.85 -12.61 13.98
CA LYS A 398 -32.97 -11.74 13.62
C LYS A 398 -33.31 -10.82 14.79
N PRO A 399 -33.38 -9.51 14.59
CA PRO A 399 -33.80 -8.59 15.63
C PRO A 399 -35.24 -8.83 16.09
N SER A 400 -35.52 -8.55 17.37
CA SER A 400 -36.89 -8.49 17.87
C SER A 400 -37.66 -7.34 17.19
N PRO A 401 -38.94 -7.54 16.82
CA PRO A 401 -39.76 -6.47 16.21
C PRO A 401 -39.77 -5.20 17.07
N GLY A 402 -39.36 -4.06 16.49
CA GLY A 402 -39.37 -2.75 17.16
C GLY A 402 -38.15 -2.42 18.02
N ALA A 403 -37.13 -3.29 18.09
CA ALA A 403 -35.91 -3.04 18.86
C ALA A 403 -34.73 -2.61 17.96
N GLU A 404 -34.45 -1.32 17.85
CA GLU A 404 -33.11 -0.87 17.45
C GLU A 404 -32.19 -1.00 18.69
N PRO A 405 -31.11 -1.80 18.63
CA PRO A 405 -30.31 -2.17 19.80
C PRO A 405 -29.32 -1.06 20.15
N THR A 406 -29.21 -0.06 19.28
CA THR A 406 -28.19 0.99 19.30
C THR A 406 -28.77 2.30 18.75
N PRO A 407 -28.34 3.46 19.29
CA PRO A 407 -28.63 4.75 18.69
C PRO A 407 -28.14 4.83 17.24
N ASP A 408 -28.91 5.48 16.38
CA ASP A 408 -28.58 5.72 14.97
C ASP A 408 -28.30 4.44 14.17
N ALA A 409 -28.86 3.30 14.61
CA ALA A 409 -28.82 2.08 13.82
C ALA A 409 -29.38 2.36 12.43
N PRO A 410 -28.69 1.95 11.34
CA PRO A 410 -29.20 2.22 10.02
C PRO A 410 -30.54 1.52 9.84
N GLN A 411 -31.62 2.29 9.65
CA GLN A 411 -32.94 1.73 9.40
C GLN A 411 -32.87 0.78 8.20
N GLY A 412 -33.14 -0.50 8.43
CA GLY A 412 -33.02 -1.54 7.41
C GLY A 412 -31.58 -1.89 7.01
N GLY A 413 -30.60 -1.72 7.90
CA GLY A 413 -29.18 -2.06 7.72
C GLY A 413 -28.70 -3.31 8.48
N VAL A 414 -27.39 -3.41 8.70
CA VAL A 414 -26.75 -4.52 9.43
C VAL A 414 -25.94 -3.97 10.60
N VAL A 415 -26.12 -4.51 11.80
CA VAL A 415 -25.32 -4.16 12.99
C VAL A 415 -24.36 -5.30 13.31
N VAL A 416 -23.07 -5.01 13.36
CA VAL A 416 -22.02 -5.94 13.81
C VAL A 416 -21.71 -5.61 15.27
N GLN A 417 -22.24 -6.41 16.20
CA GLN A 417 -21.94 -6.29 17.61
C GLN A 417 -20.69 -7.09 17.95
N LEU A 418 -19.63 -6.42 18.41
CA LEU A 418 -18.35 -7.01 18.75
C LEU A 418 -18.30 -7.29 20.26
N GLY A 419 -18.28 -8.56 20.63
CA GLY A 419 -18.21 -9.03 22.01
C GLY A 419 -16.79 -9.18 22.54
N ARG A 420 -16.69 -9.74 23.75
CA ARG A 420 -15.40 -10.04 24.40
C ARG A 420 -14.54 -10.99 23.57
N ASP A 421 -15.15 -12.01 22.97
CA ASP A 421 -14.52 -12.98 22.06
C ASP A 421 -13.77 -12.35 20.89
N PHE A 422 -14.29 -11.26 20.33
CA PHE A 422 -13.61 -10.52 19.27
C PHE A 422 -12.55 -9.59 19.85
N SER A 423 -12.81 -8.91 20.97
CA SER A 423 -11.79 -8.01 21.55
C SER A 423 -10.51 -8.75 21.96
N VAL A 424 -10.61 -9.96 22.51
CA VAL A 424 -9.46 -10.79 22.87
C VAL A 424 -8.65 -11.13 21.62
N ARG A 425 -9.32 -11.55 20.53
CA ARG A 425 -8.67 -11.80 19.24
C ARG A 425 -8.05 -10.52 18.65
N TRP A 426 -8.74 -9.38 18.75
CA TRP A 426 -8.33 -8.10 18.16
C TRP A 426 -6.95 -7.63 18.65
N VAL A 427 -6.60 -7.94 19.91
CA VAL A 427 -5.29 -7.61 20.50
C VAL A 427 -4.36 -8.83 20.65
N GLY A 428 -4.68 -9.95 20.00
CA GLY A 428 -3.83 -11.15 20.05
C GLY A 428 -3.73 -11.81 21.42
N GLU A 429 -4.67 -11.56 22.34
CA GLU A 429 -4.71 -12.25 23.63
C GLU A 429 -5.21 -13.69 23.43
N SER A 430 -4.59 -14.66 24.12
CA SER A 430 -5.12 -16.03 24.15
C SER A 430 -6.38 -16.07 25.03
N SER A 431 -7.45 -16.66 24.48
CA SER A 431 -8.79 -16.77 25.11
C SER A 431 -8.84 -17.65 26.35
#